data_AF-A0A8K1CEB4-F1
#
_entry.id   AF-A0A8K1CEB4-F1
#
_cell.length_a   1.000
_cell.length_b   1.000
_cell.length_c   1.000
_cell.angle_alpha   90.00
_cell.angle_beta   90.00
_cell.angle_gamma   90.00
#
_symmetry.space_group_name_H-M   'P 1'
#
loop_
_entity.id
_entity.type
_entity.pdbx_description
1 polymer ?
#
loop_
_entity_poly.entity_id
_entity_poly.type
_entity_poly.pdbx_seq_one_letter_code
_entity_poly.pdbx_strand_id
1 'polypeptide(L)'
;MTHLQTVEEQGVKKQERLIVELSPVGYHKAPSIDQVGEWLEHMLTGLKHWHSLAYCHGDVSWRNIVFVPTERNGDYWMLIDLDKSHVSNTTVIEWSHRHQGQKLRMEHDLSQLGGLMETLPFTLPANMKSMQEILLTAIDTSGLTANAALTKLGAFLR
;
A
#
# COMPACT_ATOMS: atom_id res chain seq x y z
N MET A 1 -1.90 16.95 2.50
CA MET A 1 -0.95 16.26 3.40
C MET A 1 -1.81 15.42 4.35
N THR A 2 -1.63 14.11 4.38
CA THR A 2 -2.44 13.18 5.20
C THR A 2 -1.55 12.65 6.34
N HIS A 3 -2.04 12.68 7.59
CA HIS A 3 -1.33 12.19 8.77
C HIS A 3 -2.17 11.14 9.48
N LEU A 4 -1.56 10.01 9.86
CA LEU A 4 -2.19 9.00 10.71
C LEU A 4 -2.03 9.41 12.18
N GLN A 5 -3.07 9.28 12.99
CA GLN A 5 -3.10 9.71 14.40
C GLN A 5 -3.65 8.59 15.28
N THR A 6 -3.12 8.43 16.50
CA THR A 6 -3.69 7.53 17.53
C THR A 6 -4.62 8.33 18.45
N VAL A 7 -5.69 7.69 18.92
CA VAL A 7 -6.55 8.20 19.99
C VAL A 7 -6.53 7.19 21.12
N GLU A 8 -6.18 7.63 22.33
CA GLU A 8 -6.21 6.80 23.53
C GLU A 8 -7.51 7.00 24.30
N GLU A 9 -8.14 5.90 24.71
CA GLU A 9 -9.35 5.93 25.54
C GLU A 9 -8.97 6.25 26.99
N GLN A 10 -9.27 7.46 27.45
CA GLN A 10 -9.16 7.83 28.86
C GLN A 10 -10.52 7.72 29.56
N GLY A 11 -10.53 7.15 30.78
CA GLY A 11 -11.74 7.04 31.60
C GLY A 11 -12.26 8.43 32.02
N VAL A 12 -13.30 8.92 31.34
CA VAL A 12 -13.82 10.27 31.56
C VAL A 12 -14.67 10.33 32.83
N LYS A 13 -14.17 10.99 33.88
CA LYS A 13 -15.01 11.44 35.01
C LYS A 13 -15.94 12.54 34.51
N LYS A 14 -17.22 12.44 34.86
CA LYS A 14 -18.41 13.10 34.25
C LYS A 14 -18.43 14.64 34.11
N GLN A 15 -17.35 15.37 34.38
CA GLN A 15 -17.34 16.84 34.39
C GLN A 15 -16.06 17.51 33.85
N GLU A 16 -15.15 16.80 33.19
CA GLU A 16 -13.89 17.39 32.74
C GLU A 16 -13.72 17.41 31.22
N ARG A 17 -13.20 18.54 30.74
CA ARG A 17 -12.85 18.84 29.35
C ARG A 17 -12.04 17.69 28.75
N LEU A 18 -12.53 17.11 27.65
CA LEU A 18 -11.84 16.04 26.93
C LEU A 18 -10.65 16.65 26.17
N ILE A 19 -9.43 16.26 26.55
CA ILE A 19 -8.20 16.64 25.85
C ILE A 19 -7.86 15.50 24.90
N VAL A 20 -7.90 15.79 23.60
CA VAL A 20 -7.43 14.87 22.56
C VAL A 20 -6.02 15.32 22.17
N GLU A 21 -5.02 14.53 22.54
CA GLU A 21 -3.65 14.72 22.06
C GLU A 21 -3.47 13.88 20.79
N LEU A 22 -3.20 14.57 19.68
CA LEU A 22 -2.98 13.94 18.39
C LEU A 22 -1.50 13.97 18.06
N SER A 23 -0.86 12.80 18.13
CA SER A 23 0.53 12.62 17.69
C SER A 23 0.55 11.93 16.33
N PRO A 24 1.32 12.45 15.34
CA PRO A 24 1.46 11.78 14.05
C PRO A 24 2.17 10.44 14.24
N VAL A 25 1.48 9.35 13.93
CA VAL A 25 1.98 7.97 14.00
C VAL A 25 2.76 7.61 12.74
N GLY A 26 2.47 8.30 11.64
CA GLY A 26 3.18 8.13 10.39
C GLY A 26 3.14 9.37 9.52
N TYR A 27 4.05 9.41 8.55
CA TYR A 27 4.21 10.54 7.64
C TYR A 27 4.54 10.07 6.22
N HIS A 28 4.32 10.95 5.24
CA HIS A 28 4.65 10.64 3.86
C HIS A 28 6.17 10.56 3.68
N LYS A 29 6.66 9.41 3.24
CA LYS A 29 8.08 9.17 2.95
C LYS A 29 8.19 8.16 1.82
N ALA A 30 8.76 8.58 0.69
CA ALA A 30 9.16 7.64 -0.36
C ALA A 30 10.38 6.82 0.12
N PRO A 31 10.52 5.55 -0.29
CA PRO A 31 11.72 4.78 0.00
C PRO A 31 12.95 5.38 -0.68
N SER A 32 14.13 5.21 -0.08
CA SER A 32 15.40 5.37 -0.80
C SER A 32 15.69 4.17 -1.70
N ILE A 33 16.76 4.25 -2.50
CA ILE A 33 17.18 3.16 -3.38
C ILE A 33 17.41 1.84 -2.62
N ASP A 34 17.99 1.91 -1.43
CA ASP A 34 18.28 0.73 -0.60
C ASP A 34 17.03 0.20 0.11
N GLN A 35 15.99 1.01 0.24
CA GLN A 35 14.75 0.67 0.93
C GLN A 35 13.63 0.21 0.00
N VAL A 36 13.81 0.29 -1.32
CA VAL A 36 12.73 -0.04 -2.27
C VAL A 36 12.27 -1.49 -2.14
N GLY A 37 13.18 -2.42 -1.84
CA GLY A 37 12.85 -3.83 -1.61
C GLY A 37 11.99 -4.02 -0.36
N GLU A 38 12.39 -3.41 0.75
CA GLU A 38 11.67 -3.44 2.03
C GLU A 38 10.30 -2.75 1.94
N TRP A 39 10.24 -1.57 1.29
CA TRP A 39 8.97 -0.89 1.02
C TRP A 39 8.03 -1.78 0.22
N LEU A 40 8.53 -2.43 -0.83
CA LEU A 40 7.70 -3.29 -1.67
C LEU A 40 7.22 -4.54 -0.91
N GLU A 41 8.06 -5.10 -0.04
CA GLU A 41 7.70 -6.18 0.87
C GLU A 41 6.56 -5.76 1.81
N HIS A 42 6.63 -4.58 2.42
CA HIS A 42 5.57 -4.06 3.28
C HIS A 42 4.24 -3.84 2.51
N MET A 43 4.30 -3.25 1.32
CA MET A 43 3.12 -3.04 0.47
C MET A 43 2.49 -4.37 0.04
N LEU A 44 3.29 -5.32 -0.44
CA LEU A 44 2.80 -6.62 -0.87
C LEU A 44 2.28 -7.46 0.29
N THR A 45 2.83 -7.30 1.50
CA THR A 45 2.32 -7.94 2.71
C THR A 45 0.94 -7.41 3.09
N GLY A 46 0.77 -6.08 3.07
CA GLY A 46 -0.54 -5.45 3.29
C GLY A 46 -1.57 -5.88 2.25
N LEU A 47 -1.22 -5.81 0.96
CA LEU A 47 -2.09 -6.26 -0.12
C LEU A 47 -2.41 -7.75 -0.03
N LYS A 48 -1.44 -8.60 0.30
CA LYS A 48 -1.68 -10.04 0.51
C LYS A 48 -2.75 -10.28 1.57
N HIS A 49 -2.67 -9.57 2.70
CA HIS A 49 -3.68 -9.68 3.74
C HIS A 49 -5.05 -9.24 3.22
N TRP A 50 -5.13 -8.08 2.57
CA TRP A 50 -6.37 -7.52 2.05
C TRP A 50 -7.02 -8.42 0.98
N HIS A 51 -6.20 -8.89 0.03
CA HIS A 51 -6.61 -9.79 -1.06
C HIS A 51 -7.09 -11.14 -0.52
N SER A 52 -6.52 -11.64 0.58
CA SER A 52 -6.98 -12.88 1.22
C SER A 52 -8.42 -12.79 1.76
N LEU A 53 -8.91 -11.57 2.01
CA LEU A 53 -10.28 -11.30 2.42
C LEU A 53 -11.21 -11.02 1.23
N ALA A 54 -10.74 -11.24 0.00
CA ALA A 54 -11.42 -10.94 -1.25
C ALA A 54 -11.63 -9.44 -1.54
N TYR A 55 -10.91 -8.55 -0.86
CA TYR A 55 -10.96 -7.10 -1.09
C TYR A 55 -9.79 -6.61 -1.96
N CYS A 56 -10.06 -5.58 -2.74
CA CYS A 56 -9.06 -4.72 -3.38
C CYS A 56 -8.94 -3.43 -2.58
N HIS A 57 -7.78 -2.79 -2.60
CA HIS A 57 -7.62 -1.45 -2.05
C HIS A 57 -8.26 -0.39 -2.95
N GLY A 58 -8.08 -0.51 -4.27
CA GLY A 58 -8.71 0.34 -5.28
C GLY A 58 -8.00 1.67 -5.59
N ASP A 59 -7.13 2.14 -4.70
CA ASP A 59 -6.40 3.41 -4.84
C ASP A 59 -5.01 3.36 -4.18
N VAL A 60 -4.17 2.44 -4.65
CA VAL A 60 -2.75 2.36 -4.28
C VAL A 60 -2.01 3.54 -4.90
N SER A 61 -1.82 4.59 -4.10
CA SER A 61 -1.14 5.82 -4.50
C SER A 61 -0.23 6.34 -3.39
N TRP A 62 0.77 7.17 -3.72
CA TRP A 62 1.66 7.78 -2.70
C TRP A 62 0.90 8.53 -1.61
N ARG A 63 -0.24 9.15 -1.94
CA ARG A 63 -1.10 9.85 -0.96
C ARG A 63 -1.65 8.91 0.11
N ASN A 64 -1.82 7.63 -0.24
CA ASN A 64 -2.42 6.59 0.59
C ASN A 64 -1.37 5.66 1.18
N ILE A 65 -0.10 6.07 1.20
CA ILE A 65 1.00 5.34 1.81
C ILE A 65 1.65 6.24 2.87
N VAL A 66 1.78 5.72 4.09
CA VAL A 66 2.49 6.38 5.18
C VAL A 66 3.61 5.51 5.70
N PHE A 67 4.72 6.14 6.06
CA PHE A 67 5.80 5.51 6.81
C PHE A 67 5.56 5.69 8.30
N VAL A 68 5.62 4.59 9.03
CA VAL A 68 5.37 4.51 10.47
C VAL A 68 6.69 4.16 11.15
N PRO A 69 7.35 5.13 11.82
CA PRO A 69 8.53 4.82 12.62
C PRO A 69 8.13 4.02 13.87
N THR A 70 8.86 2.96 14.22
CA THR A 70 8.62 2.23 15.47
C THR A 70 9.88 1.93 16.25
N GLU A 71 9.78 2.01 17.58
CA GLU A 71 10.91 1.72 18.47
C GLU A 71 11.19 0.22 18.65
N ARG A 72 10.23 -0.67 18.32
CA ARG A 72 10.28 -2.09 18.71
C ARG A 72 10.33 -3.10 17.56
N ASN A 73 9.67 -2.83 16.43
CA ASN A 73 9.46 -3.83 15.37
C ASN A 73 10.05 -3.39 14.02
N GLY A 74 10.90 -2.36 14.02
CA GLY A 74 11.39 -1.74 12.78
C GLY A 74 10.36 -0.80 12.18
N ASP A 75 10.83 0.14 11.39
CA ASP A 75 9.97 1.06 10.68
C ASP A 75 9.29 0.35 9.50
N TYR A 76 8.08 0.75 9.14
CA TYR A 76 7.38 0.13 8.02
C TYR A 76 6.51 1.11 7.25
N TRP A 77 6.13 0.73 6.04
CA TRP A 77 5.15 1.47 5.24
C TRP A 77 3.77 0.80 5.34
N MET A 78 2.74 1.61 5.45
CA MET A 78 1.35 1.17 5.58
C MET A 78 0.48 1.80 4.50
N LEU A 79 -0.40 1.00 3.90
CA LEU A 79 -1.50 1.47 3.07
C LEU A 79 -2.64 1.97 3.96
N ILE A 80 -3.14 3.17 3.67
CA ILE A 80 -4.22 3.83 4.39
C ILE A 80 -5.33 4.23 3.40
N ASP A 81 -6.39 4.85 3.89
CA ASP A 81 -7.52 5.32 3.08
C ASP A 81 -8.26 4.18 2.35
N LEU A 82 -9.05 3.45 3.13
CA LEU A 82 -9.77 2.26 2.67
C LEU A 82 -11.17 2.60 2.12
N ASP A 83 -11.49 3.86 1.88
CA ASP A 83 -12.81 4.28 1.39
C ASP A 83 -13.09 3.78 -0.04
N LYS A 84 -12.04 3.56 -0.85
CA LYS A 84 -12.09 2.93 -2.18
C LYS A 84 -11.95 1.42 -2.16
N SER A 85 -11.88 0.81 -0.98
CA SER A 85 -11.81 -0.64 -0.88
C SER A 85 -13.16 -1.27 -1.21
N HIS A 86 -13.13 -2.25 -2.10
CA HIS A 86 -14.30 -3.00 -2.51
C HIS A 86 -13.96 -4.48 -2.66
N VAL A 87 -14.99 -5.31 -2.56
CA VAL A 87 -14.87 -6.73 -2.92
C VAL A 87 -14.46 -6.82 -4.38
N SER A 88 -13.51 -7.69 -4.67
CA SER A 88 -12.99 -7.90 -6.03
C SER A 88 -14.12 -8.29 -6.99
N ASN A 89 -14.11 -7.72 -8.19
CA ASN A 89 -15.11 -7.89 -9.26
C ASN A 89 -16.54 -7.38 -8.97
N THR A 90 -16.77 -6.64 -7.88
CA THR A 90 -18.12 -6.14 -7.54
C THR A 90 -18.38 -4.68 -7.91
N THR A 91 -17.33 -3.86 -8.06
CA THR A 91 -17.47 -2.44 -8.42
C THR A 91 -16.83 -2.12 -9.76
N VAL A 92 -17.35 -1.11 -10.46
CA VAL A 92 -16.71 -0.51 -11.63
C VAL A 92 -15.88 0.68 -11.17
N ILE A 93 -14.70 0.83 -11.75
CA ILE A 93 -13.82 1.97 -11.47
C ILE A 93 -14.43 3.21 -12.12
N GLU A 94 -15.07 4.06 -11.32
CA GLU A 94 -15.71 5.30 -11.80
C GLU A 94 -14.85 6.55 -11.58
N TRP A 95 -13.83 6.47 -10.74
CA TRP A 95 -12.90 7.57 -10.46
C TRP A 95 -11.84 7.71 -11.56
N SER A 96 -11.19 8.88 -11.59
CA SER A 96 -10.11 9.18 -12.53
C SER A 96 -8.94 8.23 -12.32
N HIS A 97 -8.86 7.21 -13.18
CA HIS A 97 -7.89 6.14 -13.11
C HIS A 97 -7.64 5.58 -14.52
N ARG A 98 -6.43 5.06 -14.79
CA ARG A 98 -6.10 4.54 -16.13
C ARG A 98 -6.97 3.36 -16.57
N HIS A 99 -7.58 2.67 -15.61
CA HIS A 99 -8.50 1.53 -15.82
C HIS A 99 -9.96 1.90 -15.56
N GLN A 100 -10.32 3.18 -15.64
CA GLN A 100 -11.70 3.64 -15.52
C GLN A 100 -12.63 2.85 -16.47
N GLY A 101 -13.81 2.47 -15.98
CA GLY A 101 -14.78 1.64 -16.69
C GLY A 101 -14.53 0.13 -16.58
N GLN A 102 -13.39 -0.32 -16.07
CA GLN A 102 -13.17 -1.74 -15.78
C GLN A 102 -13.78 -2.13 -14.43
N LYS A 103 -14.11 -3.41 -14.26
CA LYS A 103 -14.39 -3.98 -12.93
C LYS A 103 -13.10 -3.99 -12.12
N LEU A 104 -13.15 -3.44 -10.90
CA LEU A 104 -12.01 -3.45 -9.99
C LEU A 104 -11.64 -4.88 -9.60
N ARG A 105 -10.36 -5.20 -9.67
CA ARG A 105 -9.78 -6.52 -9.36
C ARG A 105 -8.47 -6.34 -8.60
N MET A 106 -8.02 -7.37 -7.91
CA MET A 106 -6.80 -7.36 -7.10
C MET A 106 -5.55 -7.05 -7.93
N GLU A 107 -5.54 -7.44 -9.21
CA GLU A 107 -4.46 -7.15 -10.15
C GLU A 107 -4.30 -5.65 -10.41
N HIS A 108 -5.36 -4.85 -10.21
CA HIS A 108 -5.25 -3.40 -10.31
C HIS A 108 -4.37 -2.83 -9.22
N ASP A 109 -4.48 -3.30 -7.98
CA ASP A 109 -3.64 -2.84 -6.86
C ASP A 109 -2.15 -3.13 -7.15
N LEU A 110 -1.84 -4.32 -7.68
CA LEU A 110 -0.48 -4.70 -8.07
C LEU A 110 0.05 -3.83 -9.21
N SER A 111 -0.78 -3.60 -10.21
CA SER A 111 -0.44 -2.79 -11.37
C SER A 111 -0.22 -1.32 -11.01
N GLN A 112 -1.00 -0.78 -10.07
CA GLN A 112 -0.80 0.55 -9.49
C GLN A 112 0.50 0.62 -8.68
N LEU A 113 0.80 -0.41 -7.86
CA LEU A 113 2.04 -0.49 -7.11
C LEU A 113 3.28 -0.48 -8.02
N GLY A 114 3.25 -1.20 -9.14
CA GLY A 114 4.29 -1.14 -10.17
C GLY A 114 4.42 0.25 -10.81
N GLY A 115 3.29 0.93 -11.02
CA GLY A 115 3.28 2.33 -11.50
C GLY A 115 3.92 3.30 -10.51
N LEU A 116 3.76 3.11 -9.20
CA LEU A 116 4.43 3.94 -8.19
C LEU A 116 5.96 3.82 -8.28
N MET A 117 6.48 2.64 -8.62
CA MET A 117 7.92 2.45 -8.82
C MET A 117 8.49 3.31 -9.95
N GLU A 118 7.71 3.65 -10.98
CA GLU A 118 8.14 4.52 -12.10
C GLU A 118 8.36 5.97 -11.65
N THR A 119 7.71 6.38 -10.57
CA THR A 119 7.73 7.76 -10.06
C THR A 119 8.83 8.01 -9.03
N LEU A 120 9.61 6.98 -8.67
CA LEU A 120 10.71 7.11 -7.72
C LEU A 120 11.83 8.00 -8.31
N PRO A 121 12.48 8.85 -7.48
CA PRO A 121 13.44 9.85 -7.95
C PRO A 121 14.83 9.26 -8.27
N PHE A 122 14.91 7.96 -8.56
CA PHE A 122 16.14 7.24 -8.83
C PHE A 122 15.90 6.08 -9.82
N THR A 123 16.97 5.65 -10.48
CA THR A 123 16.93 4.46 -11.34
C THR A 123 16.82 3.20 -10.49
N LEU A 124 15.81 2.38 -10.76
CA LEU A 124 15.64 1.10 -10.09
C LEU A 124 16.82 0.15 -10.39
N PRO A 125 17.35 -0.56 -9.37
CA PRO A 125 18.22 -1.71 -9.58
C PRO A 125 17.58 -2.75 -10.50
N ALA A 126 18.39 -3.54 -11.22
CA ALA A 126 17.90 -4.45 -12.26
C ALA A 126 16.84 -5.44 -11.76
N ASN A 127 17.05 -6.02 -10.56
CA ASN A 127 16.10 -6.93 -9.92
C ASN A 127 14.76 -6.23 -9.58
N MET A 128 14.81 -4.97 -9.12
CA MET A 128 13.61 -4.17 -8.84
C MET A 128 12.89 -3.74 -10.11
N LYS A 129 13.62 -3.51 -11.20
CA LYS A 129 13.03 -3.26 -12.52
C LYS A 129 12.29 -4.49 -13.04
N SER A 130 12.86 -5.70 -12.90
CA SER A 130 12.14 -6.94 -13.23
C SER A 130 10.89 -7.12 -12.36
N MET A 131 10.97 -6.78 -11.08
CA MET A 131 9.80 -6.83 -10.20
C MET A 131 8.72 -5.83 -10.60
N GLN A 132 9.11 -4.61 -10.98
CA GLN A 132 8.20 -3.60 -11.53
C GLN A 132 7.47 -4.10 -12.77
N GLU A 133 8.18 -4.71 -13.73
CA GLU A 133 7.58 -5.26 -14.97
C GLU A 133 6.53 -6.33 -14.65
N ILE A 134 6.81 -7.23 -13.69
CA ILE A 134 5.86 -8.23 -13.21
C ILE A 134 4.59 -7.57 -12.65
N LEU A 135 4.74 -6.51 -11.85
CA LEU A 135 3.62 -5.81 -11.24
C LEU A 135 2.78 -5.05 -12.28
N LEU A 136 3.43 -4.34 -13.21
CA LEU A 136 2.74 -3.58 -14.26
C LEU A 136 1.85 -4.48 -15.14
N THR A 137 2.34 -5.68 -15.46
CA THR A 137 1.65 -6.67 -16.29
C THR A 137 0.62 -7.52 -15.54
N ALA A 138 0.36 -7.24 -14.25
CA ALA A 138 -0.58 -7.99 -13.43
C ALA A 138 -1.97 -8.09 -14.04
N ILE A 139 -2.46 -7.01 -14.66
CA ILE A 139 -3.82 -6.95 -15.23
C ILE A 139 -4.00 -7.87 -16.44
N ASP A 140 -2.93 -8.04 -17.21
CA ASP A 140 -2.89 -8.90 -18.41
C ASP A 140 -2.56 -10.36 -18.05
N THR A 141 -1.97 -10.58 -16.88
CA THR A 141 -1.55 -11.90 -16.41
C THR A 141 -2.58 -12.46 -15.43
N SER A 142 -3.48 -13.32 -15.94
CA SER A 142 -4.46 -14.02 -15.11
C SER A 142 -3.78 -14.75 -13.94
N GLY A 143 -4.21 -14.45 -12.71
CA GLY A 143 -3.82 -15.19 -11.51
C GLY A 143 -2.57 -14.69 -10.78
N LEU A 144 -1.97 -13.55 -11.16
CA LEU A 144 -0.93 -12.93 -10.33
C LEU A 144 -1.54 -12.39 -9.03
N THR A 145 -1.20 -13.00 -7.90
CA THR A 145 -1.63 -12.56 -6.57
C THR A 145 -0.53 -11.80 -5.84
N ALA A 146 -0.89 -10.98 -4.84
CA ALA A 146 0.09 -10.33 -3.96
C ALA A 146 1.02 -11.34 -3.26
N ASN A 147 0.53 -12.53 -2.89
CA ASN A 147 1.36 -13.58 -2.32
C ASN A 147 2.40 -14.14 -3.32
N ALA A 148 1.98 -14.35 -4.58
CA ALA A 148 2.90 -14.77 -5.64
C ALA A 148 3.95 -13.70 -5.95
N ALA A 149 3.54 -12.43 -6.01
CA ALA A 149 4.43 -11.29 -6.15
C ALA A 149 5.45 -11.21 -4.99
N LEU A 150 4.99 -11.36 -3.75
CA LEU A 150 5.84 -11.37 -2.56
C LEU A 150 6.86 -12.51 -2.59
N THR A 151 6.46 -13.69 -3.08
CA THR A 151 7.36 -14.84 -3.24
C THR A 151 8.46 -14.55 -4.28
N LYS A 152 8.10 -13.93 -5.40
CA LYS A 152 9.06 -13.50 -6.43
C LYS A 152 10.02 -12.43 -5.91
N LEU A 153 9.50 -11.44 -5.16
CA LEU A 153 10.33 -10.43 -4.51
C LEU A 153 11.37 -11.07 -3.59
N GLY A 154 10.97 -12.02 -2.74
CA GLY A 154 11.89 -12.73 -1.85
C GLY A 154 12.99 -13.51 -2.60
N ALA A 155 12.78 -13.89 -3.85
CA ALA A 155 13.81 -14.50 -4.69
C ALA A 155 14.77 -13.46 -5.29
N PHE A 156 14.34 -12.21 -5.47
CA PHE A 156 15.16 -11.10 -5.96
C PHE A 156 15.98 -10.39 -4.89
N LEU A 157 15.62 -10.56 -3.61
CA LEU A 157 16.32 -9.99 -2.46
C LEU A 157 17.39 -10.94 -1.87
N ARG A 158 17.47 -12.18 -2.37
CA ARG A 158 18.53 -13.15 -2.04
C ARG A 158 19.70 -13.01 -2.99
#